data_AF-A0A1T5EK68-F1
#
_entry.id   AF-A0A1T5EK68-F1
#
_cell.length_a   1.000
_cell.length_b   1.000
_cell.length_c   1.000
_cell.angle_alpha   90.00
_cell.angle_beta   90.00
_cell.angle_gamma   90.00
#
_symmetry.space_group_name_H-M   'P 1'
#
loop_
_entity.id
_entity.type
_entity.pdbx_description
1 polymer ?
#
loop_
_entity_poly.entity_id
_entity_poly.type
_entity_poly.pdbx_seq_one_letter_code
_entity_poly.pdbx_strand_id
1 'polypeptide(L)' 'MKFIYIKRQSITKELYRTQTGLRNSKVTSITKYFMGIPIKQIHNYKQIYYGRKNNAIEKMLFI' A
#
# COMPACT_ATOMS: atom_id res chain seq x y z
N MET A 1 -25.57 18.77 -7.59
CA MET A 1 -24.17 18.39 -7.89
C MET A 1 -23.30 18.69 -6.69
N LYS A 2 -22.44 17.75 -6.24
CA LYS A 2 -21.51 18.04 -5.13
C LYS A 2 -20.26 18.74 -5.67
N PHE A 3 -20.11 20.02 -5.35
CA PHE A 3 -18.92 20.80 -5.72
C PHE A 3 -17.67 20.34 -4.97
N ILE A 4 -17.82 19.81 -3.75
CA ILE A 4 -16.73 19.28 -2.93
C ILE A 4 -16.95 17.79 -2.72
N TYR A 5 -15.91 16.99 -2.95
CA TYR A 5 -15.92 15.57 -2.62
C TYR A 5 -14.55 15.08 -2.14
N ILE A 6 -14.53 13.92 -1.51
CA ILE A 6 -13.30 13.25 -1.06
C ILE A 6 -13.15 11.97 -1.88
N LYS A 7 -11.95 11.73 -2.41
CA LYS A 7 -11.63 10.51 -3.15
C LYS A 7 -10.48 9.78 -2.47
N ARG A 8 -10.66 8.48 -2.26
CA ARG A 8 -9.62 7.56 -1.81
C ARG A 8 -9.00 6.88 -3.02
N GLN A 9 -7.68 6.88 -3.10
CA GLN A 9 -6.91 6.14 -4.10
C GLN A 9 -5.94 5.21 -3.38
N SER A 10 -5.97 3.93 -3.72
CA SER A 10 -5.05 2.93 -3.17
C SER A 10 -4.20 2.38 -4.31
N ILE A 11 -2.87 2.49 -4.18
CA ILE A 11 -1.91 2.06 -5.19
C ILE A 11 -0.92 1.13 -4.51
N THR A 12 -0.69 -0.05 -5.10
CA THR A 12 0.40 -0.94 -4.69
C THR A 12 1.69 -0.46 -5.33
N LYS A 13 2.69 -0.12 -4.52
CA LYS A 13 4.02 0.26 -4.96
C LYS A 13 5.04 -0.76 -4.50
N GLU A 14 5.89 -1.19 -5.42
CA GLU A 14 7.10 -1.94 -5.09
C GLU A 14 8.05 -1.02 -4.31
N LEU A 15 8.52 -1.47 -3.14
CA LEU A 15 9.47 -0.72 -2.32
C LEU A 15 10.90 -0.99 -2.79
N TYR A 16 11.26 -2.27 -2.79
CA TYR A 16 12.55 -2.74 -3.25
C TYR A 16 12.47 -4.21 -3.60
N ARG A 17 13.32 -4.62 -4.54
CA ARG A 17 13.47 -6.00 -4.99
C ARG A 17 14.80 -6.53 -4.50
N THR A 18 14.76 -7.61 -3.73
CA THR A 18 15.94 -8.37 -3.30
C THR A 18 16.04 -9.67 -4.07
N GLN A 19 17.21 -10.30 -4.07
CA GLN A 19 17.41 -11.63 -4.67
C GLN A 19 16.46 -12.69 -4.08
N THR A 20 16.04 -12.51 -2.82
CA THR A 20 15.19 -13.44 -2.06
C THR A 20 13.71 -13.06 -2.03
N GLY A 21 13.29 -11.97 -2.68
CA GLY A 21 11.89 -11.59 -2.73
C GLY A 21 11.61 -10.13 -3.09
N LEU A 22 10.35 -9.88 -3.45
CA LEU A 22 9.81 -8.56 -3.75
C LEU A 22 9.05 -8.03 -2.53
N ARG A 23 9.38 -6.82 -2.05
CA ARG A 23 8.60 -6.16 -1.00
C ARG A 23 7.66 -5.11 -1.59
N ASN A 24 6.36 -5.32 -1.39
CA ASN A 24 5.31 -4.40 -1.82
C ASN A 24 4.75 -3.61 -0.64
N SER A 25 4.37 -2.37 -0.91
CA SER A 25 3.61 -1.54 0.00
C SER A 25 2.32 -1.07 -0.65
N LYS A 26 1.24 -0.98 0.13
CA LYS A 26 0.00 -0.35 -0.29
C LYS A 26 -0.02 1.07 0.22
N VAL A 27 -0.01 2.03 -0.69
CA VAL A 27 -0.12 3.45 -0.38
C VAL A 27 -1.57 3.86 -0.63
N THR A 28 -2.21 4.40 0.40
CA THR A 28 -3.58 4.91 0.33
C THR A 28 -3.57 6.41 0.56
N SER A 29 -3.94 7.17 -0.47
CA SER A 29 -4.08 8.62 -0.41
C SER A 29 -5.55 9.01 -0.34
N ILE A 30 -5.89 9.94 0.53
CA ILE A 30 -7.22 10.55 0.63
C ILE A 30 -7.09 12.02 0.25
N THR A 31 -7.71 12.40 -0.86
CA THR A 31 -7.58 13.74 -1.43
C THR A 31 -8.96 14.40 -1.52
N LYS A 32 -9.03 15.66 -1.12
CA LYS A 32 -10.20 16.52 -1.26
C LYS A 32 -10.18 17.17 -2.64
N TYR A 33 -11.31 17.09 -3.32
CA TYR A 33 -11.54 17.65 -4.65
C TYR A 33 -12.59 18.75 -4.59
N PHE A 34 -12.40 19.80 -5.38
CA PHE A 34 -13.41 20.81 -5.66
C PHE A 34 -13.54 21.01 -7.16
N MET A 35 -14.76 20.88 -7.69
CA MET A 35 -15.05 20.97 -9.14
C MET A 35 -14.13 20.07 -10.00
N GLY A 36 -13.70 18.91 -9.48
CA GLY A 36 -12.81 17.98 -10.17
C GLY A 36 -11.31 18.24 -9.98
N ILE A 37 -10.92 19.35 -9.34
CA ILE A 37 -9.53 19.71 -9.08
C ILE A 37 -9.13 19.23 -7.68
N PRO A 38 -7.99 18.50 -7.52
CA PRO A 38 -7.47 18.12 -6.21
C PRO A 38 -6.93 19.36 -5.47
N ILE A 39 -7.55 19.71 -4.35
CA ILE A 39 -7.19 20.92 -3.59
C ILE A 39 -6.18 20.60 -2.50
N LYS A 40 -6.41 19.50 -1.76
CA LYS A 40 -5.64 19.17 -0.56
C LYS A 40 -5.64 17.67 -0.31
N GLN A 41 -4.46 17.12 -0.04
CA GLN A 41 -4.35 15.77 0.51
C GLN A 41 -4.67 15.84 2.02
N ILE A 42 -5.66 15.07 2.45
CA ILE A 42 -6.11 15.02 3.84
C ILE A 42 -5.20 14.09 4.63
N HIS A 43 -4.95 12.89 4.09
CA HIS A 43 -4.13 11.88 4.73
C HIS A 43 -3.44 10.98 3.71
N ASN A 44 -2.25 10.51 4.06
CA ASN A 44 -1.50 9.52 3.31
C ASN A 44 -1.07 8.38 4.23
N TYR A 45 -1.60 7.18 3.98
CA TYR A 45 -1.27 5.96 4.72
C TYR A 45 -0.36 5.07 3.88
N LYS A 46 0.70 4.54 4.49
CA LYS A 46 1.57 3.53 3.88
C LYS A 46 1.53 2.25 4.70
N GLN A 47 0.99 1.20 4.11
CA GLN A 47 0.96 -0.14 4.72
C GLN A 47 2.02 -1.01 4.06
N ILE A 48 3.00 -1.46 4.84
CA ILE A 48 4.04 -2.38 4.40
C ILE A 48 3.62 -3.78 4.81
N TYR A 49 3.49 -4.70 3.85
CA TYR A 49 3.19 -6.09 4.16
C TYR A 49 4.50 -6.83 4.43
N TYR A 50 4.72 -7.19 5.70
CA TYR A 50 5.75 -8.15 6.05
C TYR A 50 5.15 -9.54 5.85
N GLY A 51 5.56 -10.22 4.78
CA GLY A 51 5.26 -11.65 4.62
C GLY A 51 5.77 -12.37 5.85
N ARG A 52 4.87 -12.98 6.64
CA ARG A 52 5.25 -13.80 7.78
C ARG A 52 5.97 -15.02 7.23
N LYS A 53 7.29 -15.11 7.46
CA LYS A 53 8.05 -16.31 7.15
C LYS A 53 7.54 -17.41 8.10
N ASN A 54 6.71 -18.32 7.60
CA ASN A 54 6.29 -19.50 8.37
C ASN A 54 7.51 -20.42 8.49
N ASN A 55 8.31 -20.24 9.55
CA ASN A 55 9.44 -21.11 9.90
C ASN A 55 9.02 -22.56 10.20
N ALA A 56 7.73 -22.90 10.20
CA ALA A 56 7.26 -24.26 10.44
C ALA A 56 7.60 -25.22 9.28
N ILE A 57 7.74 -24.72 8.05
CA ILE A 57 7.98 -25.58 6.87
C ILE A 57 9.48 -25.90 6.68
N GLU A 58 10.40 -24.99 7.07
CA GLU A 58 11.85 -25.24 6.99
C GLU A 58 12.32 -26.35 7.95
N LYS A 59 11.57 -26.67 9.01
CA LYS A 59 11.92 -27.76 9.94
C LYS A 59 11.62 -29.17 9.41
N MET A 60 10.82 -29.30 8.35
CA MET A 60 10.45 -30.61 7.79
C MET A 60 11.35 -31.05 6.62
N LEU A 61 12.32 -30.23 6.21
CA LEU A 61 13.20 -30.49 5.06
C LEU A 61 14.61 -30.95 5.43
N PHE A 62 14.80 -31.45 6.66
CA PHE A 62 15.97 -32.22 7.05
C PHE A 62 15.49 -33.56 7.61
N ILE A 63 15.26 -34.51 6.71
CA ILE A 63 15.29 -35.95 6.97
C ILE A 63 16.28 -36.56 5.99
#